data_AF-A0A1H1T3P7-F1
#
_entry.id   AF-A0A1H1T3P7-F1
#
_cell.length_a   1.000
_cell.length_b   1.000
_cell.length_c   1.000
_cell.angle_alpha   90.00
_cell.angle_beta   90.00
_cell.angle_gamma   90.00
#
_symmetry.space_group_name_H-M   'P 1'
#
loop_
_entity.id
_entity.type
_entity.pdbx_description
1 polymer ?
#
loop_
_entity_poly.entity_id
_entity_poly.type
_entity_poly.pdbx_seq_one_letter_code
_entity_poly.pdbx_strand_id
1 'polypeptide(L)'
;MNELPHETLLPSDAVPGAGILLAVDVDGVLNTIDVDQWERNRRTGQSLQEAMPPAADGFERRHIRTAHGDKYWVDIDPQVILALDAFVRTHNVELAWLTTWGPNVRAFIEQALDGKLSGGFVLAKKPPRYRGAVPAEWKRTALRARIETTGQPWIWADDEEIAIGRTWSDFDEDPIFAVPNLMFEPAPTVGLTVDDVAAMERFAVSFHTGACTLGITSDELRAILGDRLPAFEGWIRGQTLGLCPEHGVVVYRIDLERFVTKSRVAFD
;
A
#
# COMPACT_ATOMS: atom_id res chain seq x y z
N MET A 1 -25.08 1.22 18.86
CA MET A 1 -23.87 1.85 19.43
C MET A 1 -23.44 2.90 18.44
N ASN A 2 -23.29 4.16 18.84
CA ASN A 2 -22.72 5.18 17.96
C ASN A 2 -21.21 4.90 17.89
N GLU A 3 -20.73 4.41 16.75
CA GLU A 3 -19.29 4.40 16.47
C GLU A 3 -18.78 5.85 16.56
N LEU A 4 -17.68 6.03 17.28
CA LEU A 4 -16.98 7.31 17.29
C LEU A 4 -16.58 7.64 15.85
N PRO A 5 -16.66 8.91 15.41
CA PRO A 5 -16.26 9.27 14.06
C PRO A 5 -14.80 8.85 13.84
N HIS A 6 -14.60 7.93 12.89
CA HIS A 6 -13.27 7.56 12.43
C HIS A 6 -12.65 8.76 11.71
N GLU A 7 -11.44 9.14 12.10
CA GLU A 7 -10.70 10.21 11.43
C GLU A 7 -10.42 9.82 9.97
N THR A 8 -10.92 10.63 9.02
CA THR A 8 -10.77 10.33 7.58
C THR A 8 -9.31 10.37 7.15
N LEU A 9 -8.56 11.39 7.59
CA LEU A 9 -7.13 11.55 7.26
C LEU A 9 -6.31 11.79 8.53
N LEU A 10 -5.30 10.94 8.74
CA LEU A 10 -4.33 11.10 9.81
C LEU A 10 -3.25 12.12 9.44
N PRO A 11 -2.67 12.83 10.43
CA PRO A 11 -1.40 13.53 10.28
C PRO A 11 -0.29 12.56 9.85
N SER A 12 0.59 12.98 8.95
CA SER A 12 1.67 12.12 8.43
C SER A 12 2.67 11.69 9.51
N ASP A 13 2.87 12.52 10.54
CA ASP A 13 3.72 12.25 11.70
C ASP A 13 3.08 11.31 12.72
N ALA A 14 1.76 11.05 12.63
CA ALA A 14 1.07 10.08 13.45
C ALA A 14 1.27 8.63 12.97
N VAL A 15 1.86 8.44 11.78
CA VAL A 15 2.00 7.13 11.13
C VAL A 15 3.46 6.66 11.22
N PRO A 16 3.76 5.60 11.99
CA PRO A 16 5.12 5.30 12.47
C PRO A 16 6.05 4.70 11.43
N GLY A 17 5.54 4.10 10.34
CA GLY A 17 6.38 3.42 9.35
C GLY A 17 6.62 1.95 9.69
N ALA A 18 5.71 1.31 10.42
CA ALA A 18 5.88 -0.05 10.94
C ALA A 18 5.11 -1.11 10.13
N GLY A 19 4.26 -0.68 9.20
CA GLY A 19 3.47 -1.54 8.33
C GLY A 19 3.99 -1.59 6.90
N ILE A 20 3.18 -2.15 6.00
CA ILE A 20 3.40 -2.03 4.56
C ILE A 20 2.87 -0.67 4.13
N LEU A 21 3.70 0.16 3.50
CA LEU A 21 3.20 1.39 2.87
C LEU A 21 2.36 1.04 1.66
N LEU A 22 1.13 1.53 1.58
CA LEU A 22 0.36 1.50 0.34
C LEU A 22 0.22 2.94 -0.17
N ALA A 23 1.07 3.32 -1.12
CA ALA A 23 1.05 4.64 -1.77
C ALA A 23 0.15 4.61 -3.00
N VAL A 24 -0.91 5.43 -3.01
CA VAL A 24 -1.98 5.32 -4.02
C VAL A 24 -2.30 6.69 -4.61
N ASP A 25 -2.30 6.79 -5.93
CA ASP A 25 -2.95 7.89 -6.64
C ASP A 25 -4.47 7.66 -6.75
N VAL A 26 -5.22 8.72 -7.05
CA VAL A 26 -6.67 8.68 -7.23
C VAL A 26 -7.01 8.56 -8.72
N ASP A 27 -6.55 9.52 -9.53
CA ASP A 27 -6.89 9.56 -10.95
C ASP A 27 -6.15 8.45 -11.70
N GLY A 28 -6.83 7.77 -12.63
CA GLY A 28 -6.29 6.64 -13.38
C GLY A 28 -6.08 5.36 -12.56
N VAL A 29 -6.23 5.42 -11.23
CA VAL A 29 -6.00 4.30 -10.31
C VAL A 29 -7.30 3.87 -9.61
N LEU A 30 -7.98 4.78 -8.91
CA LEU A 30 -9.27 4.53 -8.26
C LEU A 30 -10.43 5.26 -8.95
N ASN A 31 -10.14 6.32 -9.70
CA ASN A 31 -11.06 7.11 -10.50
C ASN A 31 -10.66 7.04 -11.98
N THR A 32 -11.53 6.50 -12.84
CA THR A 32 -11.13 6.08 -14.20
C THR A 32 -11.89 6.78 -15.33
N ILE A 33 -12.38 8.01 -15.10
CA ILE A 33 -13.11 8.75 -16.13
C ILE A 33 -12.25 8.90 -17.39
N ASP A 34 -12.80 8.49 -18.55
CA ASP A 34 -12.19 8.73 -19.86
C ASP A 34 -12.23 10.24 -20.20
N VAL A 35 -11.24 10.96 -19.67
CA VAL A 35 -11.08 12.41 -19.83
C VAL A 35 -10.92 12.76 -21.31
N ASP A 36 -10.26 11.93 -22.09
CA ASP A 36 -10.07 12.16 -23.52
C ASP A 36 -11.39 12.10 -24.29
N GLN A 37 -12.23 11.10 -23.99
CA GLN A 37 -13.58 11.02 -24.57
C GLN A 37 -14.44 12.19 -24.12
N TRP A 38 -14.36 12.56 -22.85
CA TRP A 38 -15.07 13.72 -22.32
C TRP A 38 -14.65 15.02 -23.02
N GLU A 39 -13.35 15.25 -23.20
CA GLU A 39 -12.84 16.41 -23.91
C GLU A 39 -13.26 16.43 -25.39
N ARG A 40 -13.20 15.27 -26.08
CA ARG A 40 -13.70 15.16 -27.46
C ARG A 40 -15.16 15.55 -27.55
N ASN A 41 -16.00 15.03 -26.65
CA ASN A 41 -17.42 15.34 -26.60
C ASN A 41 -17.68 16.83 -26.27
N ARG A 42 -16.89 17.43 -25.39
CA ARG A 42 -16.99 18.88 -25.13
C ARG A 42 -16.61 19.73 -26.34
N ARG A 43 -15.60 19.31 -27.11
CA ARG A 43 -15.17 20.02 -28.33
C ARG A 43 -16.22 19.98 -29.45
N THR A 44 -17.16 19.03 -29.42
CA THR A 44 -18.29 18.98 -30.36
C THR A 44 -19.49 19.83 -29.93
N GLY A 45 -19.36 20.61 -28.85
CA GLY A 45 -20.38 21.57 -28.40
C GLY A 45 -21.44 20.99 -27.47
N GLN A 46 -21.26 19.75 -26.99
CA GLN A 46 -22.15 19.15 -26.00
C GLN A 46 -22.04 19.87 -24.65
N SER A 47 -23.14 19.91 -23.91
CA SER A 47 -23.10 20.42 -22.53
C SER A 47 -22.20 19.54 -21.66
N LEU A 48 -21.73 20.09 -20.53
CA LEU A 48 -20.80 19.42 -19.63
C LEU A 48 -21.28 18.02 -19.18
N GLN A 49 -22.60 17.87 -19.02
CA GLN A 49 -23.26 16.64 -18.59
C GLN A 49 -23.52 15.67 -19.76
N GLU A 50 -23.88 16.18 -20.94
CA GLU A 50 -24.04 15.36 -22.15
C GLU A 50 -22.70 14.84 -22.69
N ALA A 51 -21.63 15.61 -22.46
CA ALA A 51 -20.29 15.24 -22.91
C ALA A 51 -19.68 14.09 -22.12
N MET A 52 -20.22 13.77 -20.95
CA MET A 52 -19.65 12.79 -20.05
C MET A 52 -19.89 11.38 -20.62
N PRO A 53 -18.84 10.56 -20.80
CA PRO A 53 -19.01 9.19 -21.28
C PRO A 53 -19.87 8.39 -20.28
N PRO A 54 -20.59 7.35 -20.69
CA PRO A 54 -21.21 6.45 -19.72
C PRO A 54 -20.14 5.87 -18.79
N ALA A 55 -20.50 5.61 -17.53
CA ALA A 55 -19.61 4.85 -16.65
C ALA A 55 -19.37 3.46 -17.26
N ALA A 56 -18.17 2.93 -17.09
CA ALA A 56 -17.86 1.58 -17.52
C ALA A 56 -18.74 0.54 -16.78
N ASP A 57 -18.95 -0.62 -17.39
CA ASP A 57 -19.74 -1.68 -16.76
C ASP A 57 -19.14 -2.06 -15.39
N GLY A 58 -19.98 -2.08 -14.36
CA GLY A 58 -19.57 -2.33 -12.98
C GLY A 58 -19.13 -1.09 -12.20
N PHE A 59 -18.88 0.05 -12.87
CA PHE A 59 -18.47 1.28 -12.21
C PHE A 59 -19.68 2.11 -11.75
N GLU A 60 -19.51 2.77 -10.62
CA GLU A 60 -20.47 3.74 -10.09
C GLU A 60 -19.96 5.16 -10.30
N ARG A 61 -20.77 5.99 -10.97
CA ARG A 61 -20.50 7.41 -11.07
C ARG A 61 -20.97 8.15 -9.83
N ARG A 62 -20.05 8.89 -9.19
CA ARG A 62 -20.34 9.75 -8.04
C ARG A 62 -19.97 11.20 -8.36
N HIS A 63 -20.67 12.14 -7.73
CA HIS A 63 -20.38 13.56 -7.82
C HIS A 63 -19.91 14.06 -6.46
N ILE A 64 -18.73 14.65 -6.43
CA ILE A 64 -18.10 15.09 -5.19
C ILE A 64 -17.88 16.59 -5.19
N ARG A 65 -17.81 17.17 -3.99
CA ARG A 65 -17.45 18.57 -3.79
C ARG A 65 -16.32 18.70 -2.78
N THR A 66 -15.23 19.35 -3.15
CA THR A 66 -14.09 19.60 -2.26
C THR A 66 -14.42 20.68 -1.23
N ALA A 67 -13.57 20.83 -0.21
CA ALA A 67 -13.71 21.87 0.81
C ALA A 67 -13.69 23.29 0.21
N HIS A 68 -13.03 23.48 -0.93
CA HIS A 68 -12.96 24.76 -1.65
C HIS A 68 -14.13 24.99 -2.61
N GLY A 69 -15.06 24.03 -2.72
CA GLY A 69 -16.26 24.14 -3.54
C GLY A 69 -16.11 23.64 -4.98
N ASP A 70 -14.92 23.18 -5.36
CA ASP A 70 -14.68 22.54 -6.66
C ASP A 70 -15.50 21.25 -6.75
N LYS A 71 -15.98 20.94 -7.95
CA LYS A 71 -16.88 19.82 -8.21
C LYS A 71 -16.25 18.88 -9.22
N TYR A 72 -16.28 17.58 -8.90
CA TYR A 72 -15.73 16.54 -9.75
C TYR A 72 -16.74 15.41 -9.89
N TRP A 73 -16.80 14.86 -11.10
CA TRP A 73 -17.35 13.53 -11.29
C TRP A 73 -16.22 12.54 -11.10
N VAL A 74 -16.52 11.38 -10.53
CA VAL A 74 -15.60 10.26 -10.41
C VAL A 74 -16.33 8.96 -10.76
N ASP A 75 -15.64 8.04 -11.41
CA ASP A 75 -16.14 6.69 -11.69
C ASP A 75 -15.28 5.70 -10.90
N ILE A 76 -15.92 4.92 -10.03
CA ILE A 76 -15.25 3.97 -9.13
C ILE A 76 -15.77 2.56 -9.34
N ASP A 77 -14.91 1.55 -9.25
CA ASP A 77 -15.35 0.16 -9.12
C ASP A 77 -15.60 -0.16 -7.63
N PRO A 78 -16.86 -0.33 -7.20
CA PRO A 78 -17.18 -0.58 -5.79
C PRO A 78 -16.60 -1.90 -5.28
N GLN A 79 -16.36 -2.91 -6.12
CA GLN A 79 -15.73 -4.17 -5.71
C GLN A 79 -14.27 -3.96 -5.37
N VAL A 80 -13.56 -3.14 -6.16
CA VAL A 80 -12.16 -2.78 -5.90
C VAL A 80 -12.05 -1.97 -4.60
N ILE A 81 -12.93 -1.00 -4.37
CA ILE A 81 -12.93 -0.21 -3.12
C ILE A 81 -13.21 -1.12 -1.91
N LEU A 82 -14.15 -2.06 -2.01
CA LEU A 82 -14.43 -3.02 -0.94
C LEU A 82 -13.23 -3.93 -0.64
N ALA A 83 -12.61 -4.49 -1.68
CA ALA A 83 -11.44 -5.34 -1.56
C ALA A 83 -10.25 -4.57 -0.94
N LEU A 84 -10.00 -3.35 -1.40
CA LEU A 84 -8.90 -2.52 -0.91
C LEU A 84 -9.11 -2.10 0.56
N ASP A 85 -10.33 -1.75 0.96
CA ASP A 85 -10.64 -1.44 2.37
C ASP A 85 -10.47 -2.67 3.27
N ALA A 86 -10.89 -3.85 2.81
CA ALA A 86 -10.66 -5.10 3.51
C ALA A 86 -9.17 -5.40 3.66
N PHE A 87 -8.39 -5.22 2.59
CA PHE A 87 -6.93 -5.37 2.59
C PHE A 87 -6.27 -4.45 3.63
N VAL A 88 -6.58 -3.14 3.58
CA VAL A 88 -6.00 -2.15 4.49
C VAL A 88 -6.35 -2.44 5.96
N ARG A 89 -7.57 -2.92 6.25
CA ARG A 89 -8.01 -3.24 7.62
C ARG A 89 -7.45 -4.55 8.15
N THR A 90 -7.25 -5.53 7.28
CA THR A 90 -6.87 -6.90 7.68
C THR A 90 -5.36 -7.04 7.83
N HIS A 91 -4.60 -6.32 7.02
CA HIS A 91 -3.15 -6.34 7.05
C HIS A 91 -2.62 -5.11 7.78
N ASN A 92 -1.41 -5.20 8.32
CA ASN A 92 -0.72 -4.04 8.91
C ASN A 92 -0.26 -3.08 7.81
N VAL A 93 -1.20 -2.36 7.19
CA VAL A 93 -1.00 -1.47 6.03
C VAL A 93 -1.16 -0.01 6.46
N GLU A 94 -0.19 0.80 6.08
CA GLU A 94 -0.23 2.25 6.21
C GLU A 94 -0.66 2.87 4.87
N LEU A 95 -1.93 3.25 4.75
CA LEU A 95 -2.45 3.86 3.53
C LEU A 95 -1.96 5.31 3.38
N ALA A 96 -1.31 5.59 2.26
CA ALA A 96 -0.72 6.87 1.94
C ALA A 96 -1.25 7.40 0.59
N TRP A 97 -1.96 8.52 0.64
CA TRP A 97 -2.45 9.21 -0.55
C TRP A 97 -1.30 9.99 -1.19
N LEU A 98 -0.90 9.56 -2.38
CA LEU A 98 0.15 10.18 -3.18
C LEU A 98 -0.46 10.69 -4.49
N THR A 99 -1.29 11.72 -4.35
CA THR A 99 -2.20 12.15 -5.40
C THR A 99 -2.18 13.67 -5.59
N THR A 100 -2.58 14.12 -6.78
CA THR A 100 -2.71 15.55 -7.09
C THR A 100 -3.79 16.25 -6.26
N TRP A 101 -4.69 15.48 -5.65
CA TRP A 101 -5.77 15.98 -4.81
C TRP A 101 -5.29 16.54 -3.46
N GLY A 102 -4.14 16.07 -2.96
CA GLY A 102 -3.64 16.44 -1.64
C GLY A 102 -4.71 16.26 -0.55
N PRO A 103 -4.91 17.22 0.36
CA PRO A 103 -5.95 17.13 1.40
C PRO A 103 -7.39 17.04 0.90
N ASN A 104 -7.65 17.42 -0.37
CA ASN A 104 -9.00 17.29 -0.93
C ASN A 104 -9.42 15.84 -1.15
N VAL A 105 -8.49 14.87 -1.06
CA VAL A 105 -8.80 13.44 -1.06
C VAL A 105 -9.77 13.07 0.08
N ARG A 106 -9.84 13.86 1.16
CA ARG A 106 -10.87 13.73 2.20
C ARG A 106 -12.28 13.71 1.62
N ALA A 107 -12.57 14.62 0.69
CA ALA A 107 -13.89 14.69 0.05
C ALA A 107 -14.18 13.47 -0.83
N PHE A 108 -13.16 12.94 -1.51
CA PHE A 108 -13.28 11.71 -2.28
C PHE A 108 -13.61 10.52 -1.37
N ILE A 109 -12.89 10.35 -0.26
CA ILE A 109 -13.13 9.30 0.74
C ILE A 109 -14.56 9.40 1.32
N GLU A 110 -14.96 10.58 1.77
CA GLU A 110 -16.24 10.78 2.46
C GLU A 110 -17.45 10.69 1.52
N GLN A 111 -17.33 11.16 0.28
CA GLN A 111 -18.49 11.31 -0.63
C GLN A 111 -18.53 10.27 -1.74
N ALA A 112 -17.39 9.77 -2.21
CA ALA A 112 -17.34 8.73 -3.25
C ALA A 112 -17.18 7.33 -2.65
N LEU A 113 -16.35 7.18 -1.61
CA LEU A 113 -16.02 5.86 -1.05
C LEU A 113 -16.90 5.47 0.16
N ASP A 114 -17.86 6.32 0.52
CA ASP A 114 -18.72 6.18 1.69
C ASP A 114 -17.92 5.94 2.99
N GLY A 115 -16.78 6.65 3.14
CA GLY A 115 -15.89 6.56 4.30
C GLY A 115 -14.93 5.36 4.31
N LYS A 116 -14.96 4.47 3.32
CA LYS A 116 -13.96 3.41 3.15
C LYS A 116 -12.59 4.02 2.84
N LEU A 117 -11.52 3.34 3.24
CA LEU A 117 -10.14 3.84 3.13
C LEU A 117 -9.86 5.08 4.01
N SER A 118 -10.69 5.31 5.04
CA SER A 118 -10.39 6.28 6.11
C SER A 118 -9.20 5.83 6.96
N GLY A 119 -8.52 6.80 7.58
CA GLY A 119 -7.34 6.55 8.41
C GLY A 119 -6.01 6.56 7.63
N GLY A 120 -6.05 6.81 6.32
CA GLY A 120 -4.83 7.09 5.54
C GLY A 120 -4.28 8.49 5.81
N PHE A 121 -3.12 8.81 5.23
CA PHE A 121 -2.50 10.14 5.33
C PHE A 121 -2.06 10.65 3.96
N VAL A 122 -1.91 11.97 3.80
CA VAL A 122 -1.37 12.55 2.55
C VAL A 122 0.15 12.48 2.62
N LEU A 123 0.77 11.68 1.75
CA LEU A 123 2.22 11.48 1.75
C LEU A 123 2.98 12.72 1.29
N ALA A 124 2.51 13.32 0.20
CA ALA A 124 2.99 14.60 -0.30
C ALA A 124 1.87 15.33 -1.03
N LYS A 125 1.98 16.66 -1.07
CA LYS A 125 1.12 17.50 -1.92
C LYS A 125 1.86 17.80 -3.20
N LYS A 126 1.10 17.90 -4.31
CA LYS A 126 1.62 18.37 -5.59
C LYS A 126 2.38 19.69 -5.38
N PRO A 127 3.68 19.77 -5.72
CA PRO A 127 4.45 20.98 -5.49
C PRO A 127 4.00 22.09 -6.45
N PRO A 128 4.30 23.37 -6.12
CA PRO A 128 4.00 24.48 -7.02
C PRO A 128 4.73 24.29 -8.36
N ARG A 129 4.11 24.77 -9.43
CA ARG A 129 4.72 24.76 -10.76
C ARG A 129 5.99 25.62 -10.77
N TYR A 130 7.10 25.05 -11.22
CA TYR A 130 8.31 25.78 -11.55
C TYR A 130 8.40 25.95 -13.07
N ARG A 131 8.48 27.20 -13.53
CA ARG A 131 8.48 27.54 -14.98
C ARG A 131 7.33 26.90 -15.77
N GLY A 132 6.15 26.80 -15.15
CA GLY A 132 4.94 26.26 -15.76
C GLY A 132 4.79 24.73 -15.67
N ALA A 133 5.80 24.00 -15.22
CA ALA A 133 5.77 22.54 -15.05
C ALA A 133 5.84 22.14 -13.58
N VAL A 134 5.22 21.02 -13.23
CA VAL A 134 5.48 20.33 -11.96
C VAL A 134 6.65 19.37 -12.24
N PRO A 135 7.66 19.26 -11.34
CA PRO A 135 8.71 18.25 -11.49
C PRO A 135 8.08 16.87 -11.67
N ALA A 136 8.49 16.11 -12.68
CA ALA A 136 7.89 14.81 -12.97
C ALA A 136 8.09 13.88 -11.76
N GLU A 137 9.30 13.78 -11.23
CA GLU A 137 9.60 12.80 -10.17
C GLU A 137 9.00 13.09 -8.78
N TRP A 138 8.16 14.11 -8.58
CA TRP A 138 7.78 14.57 -7.24
C TRP A 138 7.11 13.47 -6.38
N LYS A 139 6.31 12.59 -6.98
CA LYS A 139 5.71 11.44 -6.27
C LYS A 139 6.80 10.45 -5.84
N ARG A 140 7.68 10.07 -6.77
CA ARG A 140 8.81 9.17 -6.48
C ARG A 140 9.75 9.75 -5.42
N THR A 141 10.04 11.05 -5.46
CA THR A 141 10.85 11.72 -4.43
C THR A 141 10.20 11.63 -3.05
N ALA A 142 8.88 11.83 -2.95
CA ALA A 142 8.16 11.71 -1.68
C ALA A 142 8.14 10.28 -1.15
N LEU A 143 7.89 9.31 -2.05
CA LEU A 143 7.97 7.89 -1.72
C LEU A 143 9.37 7.53 -1.21
N ARG A 144 10.42 7.92 -1.95
CA ARG A 144 11.82 7.72 -1.54
C ARG A 144 12.13 8.28 -0.16
N ALA A 145 11.78 9.53 0.10
CA ALA A 145 12.03 10.13 1.40
C ALA A 145 11.38 9.34 2.56
N ARG A 146 10.17 8.81 2.35
CA ARG A 146 9.49 7.96 3.33
C ARG A 146 10.19 6.62 3.51
N ILE A 147 10.53 5.93 2.42
CA ILE A 147 11.17 4.61 2.46
C ILE A 147 12.58 4.69 3.04
N GLU A 148 13.39 5.68 2.67
CA GLU A 148 14.73 5.88 3.26
C GLU A 148 14.67 6.13 4.78
N THR A 149 13.59 6.77 5.26
CA THR A 149 13.40 7.06 6.68
C THR A 149 12.91 5.85 7.47
N THR A 150 12.04 5.03 6.88
CA THR A 150 11.29 3.98 7.60
C THR A 150 11.77 2.56 7.30
N GLY A 151 12.38 2.34 6.13
CA GLY A 151 12.78 1.03 5.63
C GLY A 151 11.60 0.08 5.35
N GLN A 152 10.37 0.60 5.31
CA GLN A 152 9.18 -0.25 5.27
C GLN A 152 8.94 -0.87 3.87
N PRO A 153 8.46 -2.12 3.80
CA PRO A 153 8.00 -2.68 2.52
C PRO A 153 6.87 -1.82 1.95
N TRP A 154 6.76 -1.75 0.63
CA TRP A 154 5.86 -0.78 0.02
C TRP A 154 5.17 -1.27 -1.25
N ILE A 155 3.97 -0.75 -1.47
CA ILE A 155 3.16 -0.94 -2.67
C ILE A 155 2.92 0.46 -3.24
N TRP A 156 3.10 0.63 -4.55
CA TRP A 156 2.78 1.88 -5.24
C TRP A 156 1.84 1.63 -6.41
N ALA A 157 0.70 2.31 -6.44
CA ALA A 157 -0.23 2.29 -7.55
C ALA A 157 -0.34 3.69 -8.18
N ASP A 158 0.07 3.79 -9.45
CA ASP A 158 0.14 5.03 -10.22
C ASP A 158 0.11 4.71 -11.71
N ASP A 159 -0.83 5.28 -12.46
CA ASP A 159 -0.94 5.06 -13.90
C ASP A 159 0.08 5.88 -14.71
N GLU A 160 0.47 7.06 -14.21
CA GLU A 160 1.31 8.01 -14.94
C GLU A 160 2.78 7.92 -14.51
N GLU A 161 3.08 8.07 -13.21
CA GLU A 161 4.46 8.28 -12.75
C GLU A 161 5.32 7.01 -12.84
N ILE A 162 4.71 5.83 -12.69
CA ILE A 162 5.42 4.56 -12.89
C ILE A 162 5.76 4.37 -14.38
N ALA A 163 4.80 4.65 -15.27
CA ALA A 163 5.00 4.59 -16.72
C ALA A 163 6.10 5.56 -17.18
N ILE A 164 6.06 6.81 -16.72
CA ILE A 164 7.09 7.82 -17.01
C ILE A 164 8.44 7.37 -16.46
N GLY A 165 8.48 6.93 -15.19
CA GLY A 165 9.71 6.52 -14.54
C GLY A 165 10.43 5.42 -15.30
N ARG A 166 9.72 4.39 -15.78
CA ARG A 166 10.28 3.28 -16.58
C ARG A 166 10.92 3.70 -17.90
N THR A 167 10.66 4.91 -18.39
CA THR A 167 11.35 5.43 -19.57
C THR A 167 12.78 5.92 -19.27
N TRP A 168 13.14 6.03 -17.99
CA TRP A 168 14.45 6.53 -17.56
C TRP A 168 15.42 5.36 -17.37
N SER A 169 16.66 5.53 -17.83
CA SER A 169 17.66 4.47 -17.80
C SER A 169 18.11 4.07 -16.40
N ASP A 170 17.88 4.93 -15.41
CA ASP A 170 18.28 4.76 -14.01
C ASP A 170 17.09 4.46 -13.09
N PHE A 171 15.90 4.16 -13.63
CA PHE A 171 14.72 3.91 -12.81
C PHE A 171 14.95 2.81 -11.79
N ASP A 172 15.39 1.64 -12.23
CA ASP A 172 15.65 0.48 -11.36
C ASP A 172 16.89 0.63 -10.45
N GLU A 173 17.68 1.69 -10.65
CA GLU A 173 18.87 1.98 -9.82
C GLU A 173 18.51 2.78 -8.53
N ASP A 174 17.26 3.21 -8.38
CA ASP A 174 16.79 3.92 -7.19
C ASP A 174 16.87 3.01 -5.93
N PRO A 175 17.56 3.43 -4.85
CA PRO A 175 17.74 2.61 -3.65
C PRO A 175 16.44 2.10 -3.01
N ILE A 176 15.31 2.76 -3.25
CA ILE A 176 14.00 2.30 -2.75
C ILE A 176 13.61 0.92 -3.26
N PHE A 177 14.15 0.50 -4.42
CA PHE A 177 13.88 -0.80 -5.02
C PHE A 177 14.65 -1.95 -4.35
N ALA A 178 15.64 -1.63 -3.50
CA ALA A 178 16.27 -2.62 -2.62
C ALA A 178 15.37 -3.03 -1.45
N VAL A 179 14.36 -2.21 -1.12
CA VAL A 179 13.33 -2.55 -0.13
C VAL A 179 12.24 -3.37 -0.82
N PRO A 180 11.71 -4.44 -0.20
CA PRO A 180 10.65 -5.25 -0.80
C PRO A 180 9.49 -4.38 -1.28
N ASN A 181 9.14 -4.51 -2.55
CA ASN A 181 8.19 -3.62 -3.20
C ASN A 181 7.29 -4.33 -4.21
N LEU A 182 6.15 -3.70 -4.48
CA LEU A 182 5.22 -4.08 -5.54
C LEU A 182 4.68 -2.81 -6.21
N MET A 183 4.64 -2.79 -7.53
CA MET A 183 4.16 -1.65 -8.31
C MET A 183 3.01 -2.04 -9.22
N PHE A 184 2.00 -1.19 -9.29
CA PHE A 184 0.87 -1.30 -10.20
C PHE A 184 0.81 -0.08 -11.10
N GLU A 185 0.90 -0.31 -12.40
CA GLU A 185 0.72 0.67 -13.46
C GLU A 185 -0.61 0.37 -14.17
N PRO A 186 -1.76 0.71 -13.55
CA PRO A 186 -3.06 0.41 -14.14
C PRO A 186 -3.28 1.22 -15.42
N ALA A 187 -4.07 0.68 -16.34
CA ALA A 187 -4.54 1.47 -17.46
C ALA A 187 -5.50 2.56 -16.94
N PRO A 188 -5.35 3.84 -17.31
CA PRO A 188 -6.15 4.93 -16.72
C PRO A 188 -7.67 4.78 -16.88
N THR A 189 -8.10 4.08 -17.93
CA THR A 189 -9.52 3.80 -18.25
C THR A 189 -10.08 2.59 -17.52
N VAL A 190 -9.23 1.81 -16.83
CA VAL A 190 -9.60 0.59 -16.10
C VAL A 190 -9.36 0.77 -14.60
N GLY A 191 -8.27 1.42 -14.21
CA GLY A 191 -7.85 1.55 -12.82
C GLY A 191 -7.33 0.23 -12.25
N LEU A 192 -7.20 0.19 -10.92
CA LEU A 192 -6.92 -1.04 -10.20
C LEU A 192 -8.08 -2.03 -10.33
N THR A 193 -7.74 -3.31 -10.31
CA THR A 193 -8.68 -4.42 -10.37
C THR A 193 -8.68 -5.22 -9.06
N VAL A 194 -9.67 -6.09 -8.89
CA VAL A 194 -9.70 -7.03 -7.75
C VAL A 194 -8.52 -8.01 -7.77
N ASP A 195 -7.98 -8.33 -8.95
CA ASP A 195 -6.79 -9.19 -9.09
C ASP A 195 -5.53 -8.47 -8.61
N ASP A 196 -5.45 -7.15 -8.80
CA ASP A 196 -4.37 -6.32 -8.27
C ASP A 196 -4.41 -6.31 -6.74
N VAL A 197 -5.60 -6.14 -6.14
CA VAL A 197 -5.75 -6.22 -4.68
C VAL A 197 -5.38 -7.63 -4.17
N ALA A 198 -5.75 -8.69 -4.87
CA ALA A 198 -5.33 -10.05 -4.53
C ALA A 198 -3.80 -10.23 -4.63
N ALA A 199 -3.12 -9.51 -5.52
CA ALA A 199 -1.66 -9.49 -5.58
C ALA A 199 -1.05 -8.71 -4.40
N MET A 200 -1.68 -7.61 -3.96
CA MET A 200 -1.31 -6.90 -2.74
C MET A 200 -1.42 -7.79 -1.51
N GLU A 201 -2.50 -8.59 -1.41
CA GLU A 201 -2.67 -9.57 -0.34
C GLU A 201 -1.56 -10.62 -0.32
N ARG A 202 -1.20 -11.19 -1.49
CA ARG A 202 -0.09 -12.15 -1.59
C ARG A 202 1.23 -11.54 -1.14
N PHE A 203 1.50 -10.30 -1.55
CA PHE A 203 2.67 -9.55 -1.11
C PHE A 203 2.64 -9.30 0.41
N ALA A 204 1.51 -8.91 0.98
CA ALA A 204 1.40 -8.74 2.43
C ALA A 204 1.62 -10.06 3.19
N VAL A 205 1.06 -11.15 2.70
CA VAL A 205 1.22 -12.48 3.31
C VAL A 205 2.67 -12.94 3.31
N SER A 206 3.49 -12.60 2.30
CA SER A 206 4.91 -12.96 2.31
C SER A 206 5.72 -12.34 3.46
N PHE A 207 5.20 -11.29 4.11
CA PHE A 207 5.80 -10.74 5.34
C PHE A 207 5.19 -11.32 6.63
N HIS A 208 3.98 -11.88 6.55
CA HIS A 208 3.30 -12.50 7.68
C HIS A 208 3.65 -13.98 7.83
N THR A 209 4.27 -14.59 6.82
CA THR A 209 4.93 -15.89 6.95
C THR A 209 6.23 -15.76 7.75
N GLY A 210 6.12 -15.30 9.00
CA GLY A 210 7.16 -15.48 10.02
C GLY A 210 7.59 -16.95 10.11
N ALA A 211 6.68 -17.88 9.79
CA ALA A 211 7.01 -19.27 9.58
C ALA A 211 7.84 -19.48 8.31
N CYS A 212 9.16 -19.31 8.43
CA CYS A 212 10.08 -19.88 7.46
C CYS A 212 9.74 -21.37 7.27
N THR A 213 9.53 -21.82 6.03
CA THR A 213 9.24 -23.25 5.76
C THR A 213 10.39 -24.16 6.18
N LEU A 214 11.60 -23.62 6.22
CA LEU A 214 12.82 -24.31 6.67
C LEU A 214 13.00 -24.28 8.19
N GLY A 215 12.28 -23.43 8.94
CA GLY A 215 12.49 -23.33 10.39
C GLY A 215 11.82 -22.15 11.08
N ILE A 216 12.31 -21.86 12.27
CA ILE A 216 11.91 -20.76 13.13
C ILE A 216 13.03 -19.72 13.08
N THR A 217 12.68 -18.49 12.77
CA THR A 217 13.62 -17.38 12.69
C THR A 217 14.11 -16.96 14.08
N SER A 218 15.21 -16.21 14.16
CA SER A 218 15.74 -15.72 15.45
C SER A 218 14.72 -14.88 16.24
N ASP A 219 13.91 -14.08 15.56
CA ASP A 219 12.91 -13.23 16.21
C ASP A 219 11.73 -14.04 16.74
N GLU A 220 11.24 -15.02 15.96
CA GLU A 220 10.24 -15.97 16.44
C GLU A 220 10.78 -16.81 17.61
N LEU A 221 12.04 -17.25 17.54
CA LEU A 221 12.68 -18.03 18.58
C LEU A 221 12.76 -17.24 19.89
N ARG A 222 13.10 -15.95 19.81
CA ARG A 222 13.10 -15.02 20.96
C ARG A 222 11.68 -14.81 21.50
N ALA A 223 10.69 -14.64 20.64
CA ALA A 223 9.29 -14.49 21.04
C ALA A 223 8.74 -15.75 21.74
N ILE A 224 9.11 -16.94 21.26
CA ILE A 224 8.65 -18.22 21.82
C ILE A 224 9.36 -18.55 23.14
N LEU A 225 10.68 -18.33 23.22
CA LEU A 225 11.48 -18.79 24.35
C LEU A 225 11.62 -17.74 25.46
N GLY A 226 11.55 -16.44 25.14
CA GLY A 226 11.78 -15.36 26.10
C GLY A 226 13.06 -15.60 26.90
N ASP A 227 12.93 -15.67 28.22
CA ASP A 227 14.04 -15.89 29.16
C ASP A 227 14.74 -17.24 29.01
N ARG A 228 14.16 -18.20 28.29
CA ARG A 228 14.77 -19.51 28.00
C ARG A 228 15.71 -19.49 26.80
N LEU A 229 15.79 -18.38 26.07
CA LEU A 229 16.63 -18.26 24.87
C LEU A 229 18.11 -18.57 25.13
N PRO A 230 18.77 -18.07 26.20
CA PRO A 230 20.18 -18.40 26.46
C PRO A 230 20.42 -19.89 26.71
N ALA A 231 19.49 -20.57 27.38
CA ALA A 231 19.56 -22.01 27.61
C ALA A 231 19.41 -22.80 26.31
N PHE A 232 18.53 -22.35 25.41
CA PHE A 232 18.39 -22.91 24.07
C PHE A 232 19.64 -22.70 23.22
N GLU A 233 20.23 -21.50 23.22
CA GLU A 233 21.47 -21.20 22.49
C GLU A 233 22.64 -22.08 22.96
N GLY A 234 22.72 -22.37 24.27
CA GLY A 234 23.66 -23.34 24.81
C GLY A 234 23.38 -24.77 24.34
N TRP A 235 22.11 -25.17 24.29
CA TRP A 235 21.68 -26.51 23.88
C TRP A 235 21.85 -26.78 22.37
N ILE A 236 21.58 -25.79 21.53
CA ILE A 236 21.66 -25.91 20.07
C ILE A 236 23.11 -25.80 19.57
N ARG A 237 24.05 -25.35 20.42
CA ARG A 237 25.47 -25.22 20.06
C ARG A 237 26.03 -26.59 19.64
N GLY A 238 26.43 -26.70 18.38
CA GLY A 238 26.92 -27.94 17.77
C GLY A 238 25.87 -28.74 16.98
N GLN A 239 24.62 -28.27 16.92
CA GLN A 239 23.61 -28.81 16.01
C GLN A 239 23.63 -28.10 14.65
N THR A 240 23.11 -28.78 13.62
CA THR A 240 22.98 -28.22 12.28
C THR A 240 21.79 -27.26 12.23
N LEU A 241 22.05 -26.01 11.88
CA LEU A 241 21.02 -25.01 11.63
C LEU A 241 20.64 -24.99 10.15
N GLY A 242 19.42 -24.57 9.85
CA GLY A 242 18.98 -24.32 8.49
C GLY A 242 19.51 -22.96 8.00
N LEU A 243 19.72 -22.85 6.69
CA LEU A 243 19.94 -21.57 6.02
C LEU A 243 18.75 -21.31 5.10
N CYS A 244 18.00 -20.26 5.40
CA CYS A 244 16.95 -19.74 4.57
C CYS A 244 17.50 -18.56 3.75
N PRO A 245 17.32 -18.54 2.42
CA PRO A 245 17.75 -17.40 1.59
C PRO A 245 17.13 -16.07 2.03
N GLU A 246 15.91 -16.11 2.55
CA GLU A 246 15.12 -14.92 2.93
C GLU A 246 15.40 -14.47 4.38
N HIS A 247 15.65 -15.41 5.30
CA HIS A 247 15.69 -15.14 6.74
C HIS A 247 17.06 -15.41 7.39
N GLY A 248 18.05 -15.86 6.62
CA GLY A 248 19.37 -16.24 7.12
C GLY A 248 19.33 -17.55 7.91
N VAL A 249 19.98 -17.58 9.08
CA VAL A 249 20.04 -18.77 9.92
C VAL A 249 18.70 -19.02 10.59
N VAL A 250 18.16 -20.22 10.43
CA VAL A 250 16.90 -20.66 11.03
C VAL A 250 17.06 -21.94 11.85
N VAL A 251 16.23 -22.09 12.87
CA VAL A 251 16.20 -23.28 13.73
C VAL A 251 15.12 -24.23 13.23
N TYR A 252 15.44 -25.50 12.96
CA TYR A 252 14.41 -26.46 12.58
C TYR A 252 13.36 -26.63 13.69
N ARG A 253 12.07 -26.65 13.32
CA ARG A 253 10.95 -26.79 14.29
C ARG A 253 11.11 -27.99 15.22
N ILE A 254 11.58 -29.11 14.68
CA ILE A 254 11.81 -30.35 15.44
C ILE A 254 12.84 -30.16 16.57
N ASP A 255 13.83 -29.30 16.40
CA ASP A 255 14.85 -29.06 17.42
C ASP A 255 14.32 -28.15 18.53
N LEU A 256 13.51 -27.15 18.18
CA LEU A 256 12.79 -26.37 19.18
C LEU A 256 11.83 -27.26 19.98
N GLU A 257 11.05 -28.13 19.32
CA GLU A 257 10.15 -29.08 19.98
C GLU A 257 10.91 -30.01 20.93
N ARG A 258 12.06 -30.55 20.50
CA ARG A 258 12.94 -31.39 21.34
C ARG A 258 13.45 -30.63 22.57
N PHE A 259 13.84 -29.37 22.42
CA PHE A 259 14.25 -28.56 23.56
C PHE A 259 13.09 -28.35 24.53
N VAL A 260 11.93 -27.91 24.03
CA VAL A 260 10.76 -27.62 24.86
C VAL A 260 10.27 -28.87 25.61
N THR A 261 10.27 -30.03 24.96
CA THR A 261 9.85 -31.31 25.56
C THR A 261 10.87 -31.86 26.56
N LYS A 262 12.17 -31.83 26.25
CA LYS A 262 13.22 -32.30 27.19
C LYS A 262 13.36 -31.40 28.41
N SER A 263 13.18 -30.09 28.29
CA SER A 263 13.22 -29.20 29.45
C SER A 263 12.11 -29.51 30.47
N ARG A 264 10.94 -30.00 30.05
CA ARG A 264 9.86 -30.34 31.00
C ARG A 264 10.22 -31.51 31.92
N VAL A 265 11.03 -32.45 31.45
CA VAL A 265 11.41 -33.65 32.24
C VAL A 265 12.53 -33.36 33.25
N ALA A 266 13.24 -32.22 33.12
CA ALA A 266 14.37 -31.88 34.00
C ALA A 266 14.00 -30.89 35.13
N PHE A 267 12.77 -30.38 35.15
CA PHE A 267 12.29 -29.40 36.13
C PHE A 267 11.05 -29.86 36.92
N ASP A 268 10.57 -31.07 36.68
CA ASP A 268 9.65 -31.81 37.57
C ASP A 268 10.46 -32.77 38.47
#